data_AF-A0A120E6Y9-F1
#
_entry.id   AF-A0A120E6Y9-F1
#
_cell.length_a   1.000
_cell.length_b   1.000
_cell.length_c   1.000
_cell.angle_alpha   90.00
_cell.angle_beta   90.00
_cell.angle_gamma   90.00
#
_symmetry.space_group_name_H-M   'P 1'
#
loop_
_entity.id
_entity.type
_entity.pdbx_description
1 polymer ?
#
loop_
_entity_poly.entity_id
_entity_poly.type
_entity_poly.pdbx_seq_one_letter_code
_entity_poly.pdbx_strand_id
1 'polypeptide(L)'
;AWLTEDRDYTYTELLGRFYSLLYQSHPSLSGGSNKKKYTIPPPQLFREGSKRSVFANIADICKRMHRQPEHVIQFLFAELGTNGSVDGSAQLVIKGRFQQKQIENVLRRYIIEYVTCKTCKSPDTTLTKDNRLFFMTCSSCGSTRSVAGIKTGFQA
;
A
#
# COMPACT_ATOMS: atom_id res chain seq x y z
N ALA A 1 -40.32 16.96 -4.24
CA ALA A 1 -40.65 17.70 -5.47
C ALA A 1 -40.12 19.12 -5.29
N TRP A 2 -39.12 19.52 -6.08
CA TRP A 2 -38.38 20.80 -5.95
C TRP A 2 -38.22 21.51 -7.30
N LEU A 3 -38.99 21.09 -8.30
CA LEU A 3 -38.95 21.67 -9.65
C LEU A 3 -39.77 22.98 -9.75
N THR A 4 -40.25 23.53 -8.63
CA THR A 4 -41.31 24.55 -8.63
C THR A 4 -41.04 25.80 -7.79
N GLU A 5 -39.92 25.91 -7.06
CA GLU A 5 -39.61 27.14 -6.30
C GLU A 5 -38.18 27.62 -6.57
N ASP A 6 -38.08 28.88 -7.00
CA ASP A 6 -36.86 29.61 -7.38
C ASP A 6 -36.15 30.18 -6.13
N ARG A 7 -35.96 29.35 -5.10
CA ARG A 7 -35.27 29.75 -3.86
C ARG A 7 -33.85 29.20 -3.81
N ASP A 8 -32.91 29.99 -3.30
CA ASP A 8 -31.54 29.55 -3.07
C ASP A 8 -31.49 28.40 -2.04
N TYR A 9 -30.59 27.44 -2.28
CA TYR A 9 -30.36 26.33 -1.38
C TYR A 9 -29.74 26.79 -0.06
N THR A 10 -30.20 26.22 1.05
CA THR A 10 -29.50 26.41 2.33
C THR A 10 -28.24 25.56 2.40
N TYR A 11 -27.26 26.01 3.19
CA TYR A 11 -26.00 25.26 3.40
C TYR A 11 -26.25 23.82 3.85
N THR A 12 -27.23 23.59 4.73
CA THR A 12 -27.56 22.27 5.28
C THR A 12 -28.16 21.33 4.22
N GLU A 13 -28.99 21.83 3.31
CA GLU A 13 -29.55 21.06 2.19
C GLU A 13 -28.45 20.65 1.20
N LEU A 14 -27.55 21.57 0.85
CA LEU A 14 -26.39 21.26 0.00
C LEU A 14 -25.45 20.24 0.65
N LEU A 15 -25.20 20.40 1.96
CA LEU A 15 -24.37 19.49 2.73
C LEU A 15 -24.99 18.08 2.81
N GLY A 16 -26.30 17.98 3.05
CA GLY A 16 -27.02 16.71 3.07
C GLY A 16 -26.99 15.99 1.72
N ARG A 17 -27.13 16.75 0.63
CA ARG A 17 -26.97 16.21 -0.74
C ARG A 17 -25.55 15.73 -0.99
N PHE A 18 -24.54 16.50 -0.57
CA PHE A 18 -23.13 16.11 -0.70
C PHE A 18 -22.83 14.79 0.01
N TYR A 19 -23.21 14.64 1.28
CA TYR A 19 -22.99 13.39 2.00
C TYR A 19 -23.73 12.21 1.36
N SER A 20 -24.95 12.43 0.87
CA SER A 20 -25.72 11.40 0.18
C SER A 20 -25.02 10.91 -1.10
N LEU A 21 -24.48 11.83 -1.90
CA LEU A 21 -23.69 11.51 -3.10
C LEU A 21 -22.34 10.88 -2.77
N LEU A 22 -21.69 11.33 -1.71
CA LEU A 22 -20.42 10.77 -1.24
C LEU A 22 -20.60 9.31 -0.82
N TYR A 23 -21.68 8.97 -0.11
CA TYR A 23 -21.94 7.60 0.31
C TYR A 23 -22.36 6.69 -0.84
N GLN A 24 -23.04 7.20 -1.87
CA GLN A 24 -23.33 6.43 -3.08
C GLN A 24 -22.08 6.16 -3.92
N SER A 25 -21.23 7.17 -4.11
CA SER A 25 -20.04 7.07 -4.99
C SER A 25 -18.86 6.37 -4.33
N HIS A 26 -18.66 6.59 -3.03
CA HIS A 26 -17.50 6.09 -2.29
C HIS A 26 -17.91 5.54 -0.91
N PRO A 27 -18.50 4.33 -0.86
CA PRO A 27 -18.98 3.71 0.38
C PRO A 27 -17.88 3.58 1.45
N SER A 28 -16.62 3.44 1.04
CA SER A 28 -15.45 3.32 1.91
C SER A 28 -15.08 4.61 2.67
N LEU A 29 -15.62 5.76 2.25
CA LEU A 29 -15.42 7.06 2.91
C LEU A 29 -16.57 7.40 3.87
N SER A 30 -17.60 6.56 3.95
CA SER A 30 -18.64 6.69 4.97
C SER A 30 -18.01 6.49 6.35
N GLY A 31 -18.05 7.52 7.19
CA GLY A 31 -17.42 7.53 8.53
C GLY A 31 -17.93 6.45 9.49
N GLY A 32 -18.88 5.61 9.08
CA GLY A 32 -19.38 4.45 9.82
C GLY A 32 -18.50 3.23 9.59
N SER A 33 -17.69 2.88 10.60
CA SER A 33 -17.35 1.52 11.09
C SER A 33 -16.94 0.38 10.13
N ASN A 34 -17.00 0.55 8.82
CA ASN A 34 -16.74 -0.47 7.81
C ASN A 34 -15.45 -0.18 7.04
N LYS A 35 -14.44 0.35 7.76
CA LYS A 35 -13.05 0.26 7.31
C LYS A 35 -12.73 -1.22 7.25
N LYS A 36 -12.93 -1.85 6.08
CA LYS A 36 -12.50 -3.23 5.83
C LYS A 36 -11.04 -3.28 6.25
N LYS A 37 -10.78 -3.87 7.42
CA LYS A 37 -9.43 -3.97 7.96
C LYS A 37 -8.65 -4.73 6.92
N TYR A 38 -7.72 -4.02 6.31
CA TYR A 38 -6.87 -4.57 5.28
C TYR A 38 -5.87 -5.50 5.96
N THR A 39 -6.30 -6.74 6.19
CA THR A 39 -5.50 -7.74 6.88
C THR A 39 -4.51 -8.32 5.89
N ILE A 40 -3.26 -7.88 6.00
CA ILE A 40 -2.13 -8.49 5.31
C ILE A 40 -1.75 -9.75 6.10
N PRO A 41 -1.57 -10.90 5.42
CA PRO A 41 -1.15 -12.11 6.12
C PRO A 41 0.22 -11.88 6.81
N PRO A 42 0.44 -12.49 7.98
CA PRO A 42 1.72 -12.34 8.67
C PRO A 42 2.87 -12.89 7.81
N PRO A 43 4.05 -12.24 7.81
CA PRO A 43 5.18 -12.69 7.01
C PRO A 43 5.72 -14.02 7.55
N GLN A 44 5.80 -15.05 6.71
CA GLN A 44 6.33 -16.37 7.06
C GLN A 44 7.82 -16.42 6.75
N LEU A 45 8.65 -16.28 7.78
CA LEU A 45 10.10 -16.26 7.67
C LEU A 45 10.69 -17.56 8.24
N PHE A 46 11.37 -18.32 7.39
CA PHE A 46 12.12 -19.52 7.75
C PHE A 46 13.62 -19.22 7.74
N ARG A 47 14.38 -19.97 8.54
CA ARG A 47 15.84 -19.88 8.53
C ARG A 47 16.40 -21.09 7.82
N GLU A 48 17.20 -20.85 6.80
CA GLU A 48 17.92 -21.90 6.08
C GLU A 48 19.40 -21.83 6.51
N GLY A 49 19.69 -22.48 7.63
CA GLY A 49 21.01 -22.43 8.27
C GLY A 49 21.32 -21.08 8.95
N SER A 50 22.62 -20.77 9.11
CA SER A 50 23.09 -19.62 9.90
C SER A 50 23.16 -18.31 9.11
N LYS A 51 23.29 -18.38 7.78
CA LYS A 51 23.56 -17.21 6.91
C LYS A 51 22.44 -16.91 5.90
N ARG A 52 21.34 -17.67 5.88
CA ARG A 52 20.23 -17.45 4.94
C ARG A 52 18.89 -17.45 5.66
N SER A 53 18.01 -16.54 5.23
CA SER A 53 16.62 -16.45 5.68
C SER A 53 15.72 -16.53 4.45
N VAL A 54 14.68 -17.34 4.52
CA VAL A 54 13.72 -17.57 3.43
C VAL A 54 12.39 -16.94 3.82
N PHE A 55 11.86 -16.08 2.97
CA PHE A 55 10.56 -15.45 3.12
C PHE A 55 9.56 -16.09 2.16
N ALA A 56 8.74 -17.01 2.70
CA ALA A 56 7.95 -17.93 1.90
C ALA A 56 6.73 -17.28 1.22
N ASN A 57 6.00 -16.41 1.91
CA ASN A 57 4.72 -15.85 1.43
C ASN A 57 4.84 -14.41 0.88
N ILE A 58 6.03 -14.02 0.39
CA ILE A 58 6.23 -12.69 -0.19
C ILE A 58 5.31 -12.44 -1.39
N ALA A 59 5.12 -13.45 -2.25
CA ALA A 59 4.27 -13.35 -3.44
C ALA A 59 2.80 -13.08 -3.07
N ASP A 60 2.28 -13.76 -2.05
CA ASP A 60 0.91 -13.57 -1.57
C ASP A 60 0.72 -12.19 -0.94
N ILE A 61 1.72 -11.72 -0.18
CA ILE A 61 1.72 -10.37 0.39
C ILE A 61 1.72 -9.31 -0.71
N CYS A 62 2.55 -9.47 -1.75
CA CYS A 62 2.60 -8.55 -2.90
C CYS A 62 1.28 -8.52 -3.67
N LYS A 63 0.70 -9.71 -3.94
CA LYS A 63 -0.61 -9.85 -4.59
C LYS A 63 -1.71 -9.16 -3.78
N ARG A 64 -1.75 -9.39 -2.46
CA ARG A 64 -2.71 -8.74 -1.58
C ARG A 64 -2.60 -7.23 -1.72
N MET A 65 -1.37 -6.68 -1.64
CA MET A 65 -1.04 -5.24 -1.72
C MET A 65 -1.25 -4.63 -3.11
N HIS A 66 -1.57 -5.41 -4.13
CA HIS A 66 -1.60 -4.97 -5.52
C HIS A 66 -0.28 -4.26 -5.90
N ARG A 67 0.85 -4.87 -5.52
CA ARG A 67 2.19 -4.35 -5.80
C ARG A 67 3.02 -5.38 -6.54
N GLN A 68 3.87 -4.89 -7.44
CA GLN A 68 4.82 -5.73 -8.14
C GLN A 68 5.88 -6.26 -7.17
N PRO A 69 6.18 -7.58 -7.15
CA PRO A 69 7.16 -8.17 -6.26
C PRO A 69 8.54 -7.49 -6.36
N GLU A 70 8.96 -7.14 -7.57
CA GLU A 70 10.25 -6.49 -7.84
C GLU A 70 10.44 -5.20 -7.02
N HIS A 71 9.41 -4.34 -6.97
CA HIS A 71 9.46 -3.08 -6.22
C HIS A 71 9.52 -3.31 -4.70
N VAL A 72 8.75 -4.29 -4.20
CA VAL A 72 8.74 -4.65 -2.76
C VAL A 72 10.10 -5.23 -2.36
N ILE A 73 10.67 -6.11 -3.19
CA ILE A 73 11.97 -6.74 -2.95
C ILE A 73 13.09 -5.69 -2.98
N GLN A 74 13.07 -4.78 -3.95
CA GLN A 74 14.05 -3.69 -4.03
C GLN A 74 14.00 -2.81 -2.77
N PHE A 75 12.80 -2.51 -2.25
CA PHE A 75 12.64 -1.75 -1.02
C PHE A 75 13.16 -2.53 0.20
N LEU A 76 12.85 -3.82 0.30
CA LEU A 76 13.33 -4.69 1.37
C LEU A 76 14.87 -4.73 1.39
N PHE A 77 15.52 -4.86 0.23
CA PHE A 77 16.98 -4.86 0.14
C PHE A 77 17.62 -3.53 0.51
N ALA A 78 17.03 -2.41 0.07
CA ALA A 78 17.49 -1.08 0.44
C ALA A 78 17.39 -0.83 1.95
N GLU A 79 16.31 -1.28 2.59
CA GLU A 79 16.06 -1.08 4.03
C GLU A 79 16.82 -2.05 4.93
N LEU A 80 17.02 -3.29 4.49
CA LEU A 80 17.76 -4.30 5.24
C LEU A 80 19.28 -4.21 5.01
N GLY A 81 19.72 -3.46 3.98
CA GLY A 81 21.13 -3.39 3.59
C GLY A 81 21.67 -4.74 3.11
N THR A 82 20.83 -5.53 2.45
CA THR A 82 21.19 -6.89 1.99
C THR A 82 20.78 -7.14 0.55
N ASN A 83 21.26 -8.24 0.00
CA ASN A 83 20.87 -8.73 -1.31
C ASN A 83 20.32 -10.15 -1.18
N GLY A 84 19.56 -10.58 -2.18
CA GLY A 84 18.92 -11.87 -2.21
C GLY A 84 18.43 -12.23 -3.60
N SER A 85 17.76 -13.38 -3.71
CA SER A 85 17.20 -13.90 -4.95
C SER A 85 15.81 -14.48 -4.70
N VAL A 86 14.95 -14.42 -5.71
CA VAL A 86 13.69 -15.15 -5.70
C VAL A 86 13.95 -16.55 -6.23
N ASP A 87 13.51 -17.56 -5.48
CA ASP A 87 13.57 -18.96 -5.88
C ASP A 87 12.45 -19.32 -6.89
N GLY A 88 12.58 -20.46 -7.57
CA GLY A 88 11.55 -20.97 -8.51
C GLY A 88 10.17 -21.16 -7.88
N SER A 89 10.10 -21.32 -6.55
CA SER A 89 8.84 -21.41 -5.79
C SER A 89 8.25 -20.04 -5.41
N ALA A 90 8.72 -18.94 -6.00
CA ALA A 90 8.32 -17.56 -5.68
C ALA A 90 8.58 -17.13 -4.22
N GLN A 91 9.52 -17.81 -3.55
CA GLN A 91 9.99 -17.48 -2.20
C GLN A 91 11.22 -16.56 -2.30
N LEU A 92 11.34 -15.59 -1.40
CA LEU A 92 12.50 -14.69 -1.38
C LEU A 92 13.58 -15.22 -0.44
N VAL A 93 14.75 -15.54 -0.98
CA VAL A 93 15.95 -15.93 -0.23
C VAL A 93 16.81 -14.71 0.03
N ILE A 94 17.01 -14.37 1.31
CA ILE A 94 17.77 -13.20 1.76
C ILE A 94 19.09 -13.67 2.40
N LYS A 95 20.20 -13.03 2.02
CA LYS A 95 21.49 -13.25 2.67
C LYS A 95 21.48 -12.57 4.04
N GLY A 96 21.64 -13.35 5.10
CA GLY A 96 21.69 -12.86 6.48
C GLY A 96 20.69 -13.55 7.41
N ARG A 97 20.79 -13.19 8.69
CA ARG A 97 19.93 -13.69 9.76
C ARG A 97 18.92 -12.63 10.15
N PHE A 98 17.67 -12.83 9.75
CA PHE A 98 16.58 -11.91 10.08
C PHE A 98 15.59 -12.55 11.05
N GLN A 99 14.98 -11.69 11.85
CA GLN A 99 13.82 -12.06 12.67
C GLN A 99 12.55 -11.59 11.98
N GLN A 100 11.45 -12.33 12.16
CA GLN A 100 10.14 -11.98 11.60
C GLN A 100 9.71 -10.56 11.98
N LYS A 101 9.98 -10.12 13.22
CA LYS A 101 9.70 -8.76 13.70
C LYS A 101 10.39 -7.66 12.89
N GLN A 102 11.63 -7.89 12.42
CA GLN A 102 12.37 -6.92 11.62
C GLN A 102 11.74 -6.75 10.24
N ILE A 103 11.40 -7.87 9.60
CA ILE A 103 10.72 -7.89 8.29
C ILE A 103 9.35 -7.23 8.39
N GLU A 104 8.58 -7.52 9.45
CA GLU A 104 7.30 -6.88 9.70
C GLU A 104 7.42 -5.36 9.84
N ASN A 105 8.45 -4.87 10.54
CA ASN A 105 8.67 -3.44 10.70
C ASN A 105 9.00 -2.75 9.36
N VAL A 106 9.81 -3.40 8.51
CA VAL A 106 10.13 -2.88 7.18
C VAL A 106 8.89 -2.88 6.28
N LEU A 107 8.11 -3.96 6.28
CA LEU A 107 6.85 -4.03 5.53
C LEU A 107 5.84 -2.97 6.00
N ARG A 108 5.74 -2.73 7.31
CA ARG A 108 4.88 -1.67 7.86
C ARG A 108 5.26 -0.30 7.30
N ARG A 109 6.55 0.01 7.21
CA ARG A 109 7.05 1.26 6.58
C ARG A 109 6.71 1.32 5.09
N TYR A 110 6.89 0.20 4.37
CA TYR A 110 6.50 0.11 2.97
C TYR A 110 5.01 0.38 2.75
N ILE A 111 4.14 -0.22 3.57
CA ILE A 111 2.68 -0.04 3.47
C ILE A 111 2.32 1.43 3.67
N ILE A 112 2.88 2.09 4.69
CA ILE A 112 2.58 3.48 5.00
C ILE A 112 3.02 4.42 3.87
N GLU A 113 4.12 4.13 3.19
CA GLU A 113 4.69 5.03 2.18
C GLU A 113 4.20 4.75 0.74
N TYR A 114 4.05 3.48 0.37
CA TYR A 114 3.81 3.05 -1.01
C TYR A 114 2.48 2.33 -1.23
N VAL A 115 1.68 2.06 -0.20
CA VAL A 115 0.37 1.37 -0.33
C VAL A 115 -0.78 2.24 0.18
N THR A 116 -0.63 2.87 1.34
CA THR A 116 -1.68 3.67 1.96
C THR A 116 -1.74 5.07 1.36
N CYS A 117 -2.90 5.46 0.85
CA CYS A 117 -3.15 6.83 0.41
C CYS A 117 -3.00 7.81 1.58
N LYS A 118 -2.21 8.88 1.40
CA LYS A 118 -1.99 9.87 2.47
C LYS A 118 -3.23 10.71 2.79
N THR A 119 -4.11 10.91 1.80
CA THR A 119 -5.34 11.71 1.90
C THR A 119 -6.48 10.95 2.58
N CYS A 120 -6.88 9.79 2.05
CA CYS A 120 -8.06 9.06 2.53
C CYS A 120 -7.73 7.80 3.37
N LYS A 121 -6.44 7.47 3.54
CA LYS A 121 -5.96 6.26 4.25
C LYS A 121 -6.42 4.93 3.67
N SER A 122 -6.97 4.93 2.44
CA SER A 122 -7.33 3.71 1.73
C SER A 122 -6.07 2.95 1.26
N PRO A 123 -6.06 1.60 1.35
CA PRO A 123 -5.04 0.76 0.72
C PRO A 123 -5.30 0.54 -0.78
N ASP A 124 -6.45 0.97 -1.31
CA ASP A 124 -6.83 0.80 -2.71
C ASP A 124 -6.11 1.86 -3.58
N THR A 125 -4.84 1.59 -3.83
CA THR A 125 -3.97 2.44 -4.63
C THR A 125 -3.19 1.60 -5.64
N THR A 126 -2.85 2.19 -6.78
CA THR A 126 -2.02 1.59 -7.84
C THR A 126 -0.72 2.37 -7.95
N LEU A 127 0.39 1.66 -8.14
CA LEU A 127 1.71 2.25 -8.35
C LEU A 127 2.11 2.11 -9.83
N THR A 128 2.25 3.22 -10.53
CA THR A 128 2.67 3.27 -11.94
C THR A 128 4.05 3.91 -12.04
N LYS A 129 4.92 3.35 -12.87
CA LYS A 129 6.23 3.93 -13.18
C LYS A 129 6.10 4.75 -14.45
N ASP A 130 6.46 6.03 -14.38
CA ASP A 130 6.57 6.90 -15.53
C ASP A 130 7.99 7.47 -15.57
N ASN A 131 8.75 7.05 -16.58
CA ASN A 131 10.17 7.35 -16.73
C ASN A 131 11.00 6.98 -15.49
N ARG A 132 11.50 7.99 -14.76
CA ARG A 132 12.33 7.85 -13.55
C ARG A 132 11.52 8.04 -12.26
N LEU A 133 10.24 8.38 -12.37
CA LEU A 133 9.38 8.68 -11.24
C LEU A 133 8.33 7.58 -11.07
N PHE A 134 7.94 7.37 -9.81
CA PHE A 134 6.82 6.52 -9.48
C PHE A 134 5.64 7.40 -9.08
N PHE A 135 4.46 7.06 -9.58
CA PHE A 135 3.21 7.72 -9.28
C PHE A 135 2.27 6.74 -8.60
N MET A 136 1.68 7.18 -7.49
CA MET A 136 0.67 6.44 -6.76
C MET A 136 -0.69 7.10 -6.99
N THR A 137 -1.62 6.33 -7.54
CA THR A 137 -2.99 6.77 -7.83
C THR A 137 -3.96 6.03 -6.92
N CYS A 138 -4.81 6.75 -6.19
CA CYS A 138 -5.81 6.14 -5.31
C CYS A 138 -7.14 5.92 -6.04
N SER A 139 -7.63 4.69 -6.04
CA SER A 139 -8.92 4.34 -6.64
C SER A 139 -10.11 4.81 -5.80
N SER A 140 -9.93 5.04 -4.50
CA SER A 140 -11.02 5.47 -3.60
C SER A 140 -11.26 6.98 -3.56
N CYS A 141 -10.30 7.82 -3.94
CA CYS A 141 -10.48 9.28 -3.91
C CYS A 141 -9.91 10.00 -5.15
N GLY A 142 -9.35 9.26 -6.11
CA GLY A 142 -8.77 9.81 -7.33
C GLY A 142 -7.46 10.59 -7.12
N SER A 143 -6.94 10.68 -5.90
CA SER A 143 -5.71 11.43 -5.64
C SER A 143 -4.52 10.78 -6.34
N THR A 144 -3.74 11.58 -7.05
CA THR A 144 -2.49 11.16 -7.67
C THR A 144 -1.33 11.88 -6.99
N ARG A 145 -0.30 11.12 -6.60
CA ARG A 145 0.90 11.64 -5.91
C ARG A 145 2.15 11.02 -6.50
N SER A 146 3.19 11.81 -6.72
CA SER A 146 4.53 11.28 -6.95
C SER A 146 5.13 10.72 -5.66
N VAL A 147 5.68 9.51 -5.72
CA VAL A 147 6.39 8.89 -4.60
C VAL A 147 7.90 8.92 -4.88
N ALA A 148 8.68 9.06 -3.81
CA ALA A 148 10.13 9.03 -3.95
C ALA A 148 10.58 7.67 -4.50
N GLY A 149 11.58 7.68 -5.38
CA GLY A 149 12.25 6.44 -5.78
C GLY A 149 12.93 5.79 -4.58
N ILE A 150 13.02 4.47 -4.59
CA ILE A 150 13.76 3.70 -3.57
C ILE A 150 15.23 4.14 -3.64
N LYS A 151 15.69 4.91 -2.65
CA LYS A 151 17.09 5.29 -2.51
C LYS A 151 17.83 4.08 -1.95
N THR A 152 18.56 3.36 -2.79
CA THR A 152 19.56 2.41 -2.29
C THR A 152 20.63 3.24 -1.57
N GLY A 153 20.81 3.02 -0.27
CA GLY A 153 21.89 3.65 0.48
C GLY A 153 23.24 3.41 -0.21
N PHE A 154 24.17 4.34 -0.04
CA PHE A 154 25.52 4.25 -0.61
C PHE A 154 26.15 2.90 -0.22
N GLN A 155 26.47 2.07 -1.22
CA GLN A 155 27.27 0.86 -1.01
C GLN A 155 28.73 1.31 -0.95
N ALA A 156 29.36 1.15 0.22
CA ALA A 156 30.79 1.34 0.41
C ALA A 156 31.56 0.08 -0.02
#